data_AF-A0A392TV64-F1
#
_entry.id   AF-A0A392TV64-F1
#
_cell.length_a   1.000
_cell.length_b   1.000
_cell.length_c   1.000
_cell.angle_alpha   90.00
_cell.angle_beta   90.00
_cell.angle_gamma   90.00
#
_symmetry.space_group_name_H-M   'P 1'
#
loop_
_entity.id
_entity.type
_entity.pdbx_description
1 polymer ?
#
loop_
_entity_poly.entity_id
_entity_poly.type
_entity_poly.pdbx_seq_one_letter_code
_entity_poly.pdbx_strand_id
1 'polypeptide(L)' 'MKKVPYASAVGSLMYTMICTRPDIAHAVGVVSRFLSNPSKDHWQAVKWILRYLRGTSKYVYALEVVIMC' A
#
# COMPACT_ATOMS: atom_id res chain seq x y z
N MET A 1 -19.34 -4.02 2.77
CA MET A 1 -17.93 -3.87 2.33
C MET A 1 -17.39 -2.62 2.99
N LYS A 2 -16.41 -2.72 3.91
CA LYS A 2 -15.76 -1.53 4.47
C LYS A 2 -15.07 -0.81 3.31
N LYS A 3 -15.50 0.41 2.98
CA LYS A 3 -14.77 1.26 2.03
C LYS A 3 -13.50 1.69 2.75
N VAL A 4 -12.41 0.94 2.55
CA VAL A 4 -11.09 1.35 3.03
C VAL A 4 -10.82 2.73 2.45
N PRO A 5 -10.65 3.76 3.29
CA PRO A 5 -10.25 5.06 2.77
C PRO A 5 -8.88 4.90 2.14
N TYR A 6 -8.69 5.49 0.95
CA TYR A 6 -7.42 5.44 0.21
C TYR A 6 -6.23 5.85 1.08
N ALA A 7 -6.46 6.79 2.02
CA ALA A 7 -5.47 7.20 3.00
C ALA A 7 -4.99 6.10 3.95
N SER A 8 -5.87 5.20 4.39
CA SER A 8 -5.46 4.07 5.23
C SER A 8 -4.58 3.09 4.44
N ALA A 9 -4.93 2.79 3.18
CA ALA A 9 -4.11 1.92 2.34
C ALA A 9 -2.71 2.51 2.08
N VAL A 10 -2.64 3.82 1.78
CA VAL A 10 -1.36 4.53 1.61
C VAL A 10 -0.56 4.56 2.92
N GLY A 11 -1.21 4.76 4.07
CA GLY A 11 -0.56 4.73 5.38
C GLY A 11 0.07 3.37 5.70
N SER A 12 -0.63 2.28 5.40
CA SER A 12 -0.09 0.93 5.52
C SER A 12 1.12 0.69 4.61
N LEU A 13 1.09 1.23 3.39
CA LEU A 13 2.20 1.19 2.45
C LEU A 13 3.41 2.02 2.92
N MET A 14 3.17 3.18 3.52
CA MET A 14 4.23 4.00 4.14
C MET A 14 4.94 3.25 5.27
N TYR A 15 4.19 2.53 6.10
CA TYR A 15 4.79 1.72 7.15
C TYR A 15 5.66 0.58 6.58
N THR A 16 5.17 -0.11 5.55
CA THR A 16 5.92 -1.21 4.91
C THR A 16 7.20 -0.72 4.23
N MET A 17 7.18 0.45 3.58
CA MET A 17 8.40 1.00 2.97
C MET A 17 9.46 1.35 4.02
N ILE A 18 9.07 1.83 5.20
CA ILE A 18 10.01 2.20 6.27
C ILE A 18 10.56 0.96 6.96
N CYS A 19 9.69 0.00 7.32
CA CYS A 19 10.07 -1.10 8.20
C CYS A 19 10.67 -2.31 7.48
N THR A 20 10.27 -2.57 6.24
CA THR A 20 10.62 -3.83 5.57
C THR A 20 11.22 -3.64 4.19
N ARG A 21 10.77 -2.63 3.43
CA ARG A 21 11.16 -2.54 2.02
C ARG A 21 11.18 -1.11 1.45
N PRO A 22 12.28 -0.39 1.59
CA PRO A 22 12.40 0.96 1.02
C PRO A 22 12.36 0.98 -0.52
N ASP A 23 12.49 -0.18 -1.17
CA ASP A 23 12.35 -0.36 -2.62
C ASP A 23 11.03 0.19 -3.19
N ILE A 24 9.94 0.09 -2.42
CA ILE A 24 8.63 0.63 -2.82
C ILE A 24 8.44 2.11 -2.47
N ALA A 25 9.42 2.75 -1.80
CA ALA A 25 9.30 4.12 -1.32
C ALA A 25 8.98 5.11 -2.43
N HIS A 26 9.59 4.93 -3.61
CA HIS A 26 9.31 5.80 -4.75
C HIS A 26 7.85 5.67 -5.21
N ALA A 27 7.36 4.44 -5.38
CA ALA A 27 5.99 4.20 -5.78
C ALA A 27 4.99 4.75 -4.75
N VAL A 28 5.23 4.50 -3.45
CA VAL A 28 4.40 5.01 -2.35
C VAL A 28 4.39 6.54 -2.30
N GLY A 29 5.53 7.18 -2.54
CA GLY A 29 5.63 8.65 -2.63
C GLY A 29 4.81 9.25 -3.78
N VAL A 30 4.65 8.52 -4.89
CA VAL A 30 3.79 8.96 -6.00
C VAL A 30 2.32 8.83 -5.63
N VAL A 31 1.88 7.68 -5.09
CA VAL A 31 0.46 7.48 -4.72
C VAL A 31 0.02 8.31 -3.52
N SER A 32 0.93 8.69 -2.61
CA SER A 32 0.62 9.57 -1.48
C SER A 32 0.25 10.99 -1.91
N ARG A 33 0.76 11.46 -3.05
CA ARG A 33 0.40 12.78 -3.60
C ARG A 33 -1.07 12.87 -4.03
N PHE A 34 -1.72 11.73 -4.28
CA PHE A 34 -3.12 11.65 -4.71
C PHE A 34 -4.09 11.29 -3.58
N LEU A 35 -3.69 11.51 -2.32
CA LEU A 35 -4.53 11.28 -1.14
C LEU A 35 -5.86 12.05 -1.17
N SER A 36 -5.84 13.30 -1.65
CA SER A 36 -7.02 14.18 -1.66
C SER A 36 -8.00 13.90 -2.81
N ASN A 37 -7.55 13.33 -3.93
CA ASN A 37 -8.42 12.99 -5.06
C ASN A 37 -7.92 11.73 -5.79
N PRO A 38 -8.18 10.54 -5.24
CA PRO A 38 -7.72 9.29 -5.83
C PRO A 38 -8.56 8.90 -7.06
N SER A 39 -7.95 8.93 -8.24
CA SER A 39 -8.54 8.32 -9.46
C SER A 39 -8.42 6.78 -9.45
N LYS A 40 -9.17 6.11 -10.33
CA LYS A 40 -9.17 4.64 -10.49
C LYS A 40 -7.78 4.09 -10.83
N ASP A 41 -6.99 4.83 -11.62
CA ASP A 41 -5.61 4.47 -11.97
C ASP A 41 -4.69 4.43 -10.74
N HIS A 42 -4.86 5.38 -9.80
CA HIS A 42 -4.09 5.40 -8.55
C HIS A 42 -4.42 4.19 -7.67
N TRP A 43 -5.71 3.82 -7.59
CA TRP A 43 -6.13 2.59 -6.92
C TRP A 43 -5.56 1.34 -7.58
N GLN A 44 -5.38 1.34 -8.90
CA GLN A 44 -4.74 0.24 -9.60
C GLN A 44 -3.26 0.14 -9.27
N ALA A 45 -2.56 1.27 -9.15
CA ALA A 45 -1.17 1.32 -8.69
C ALA A 45 -1.01 0.79 -7.26
N VAL A 46 -1.87 1.21 -6.32
CA VAL A 46 -1.89 0.67 -4.94
C VAL A 46 -2.08 -0.85 -4.95
N LYS A 47 -3.04 -1.37 -5.74
CA LYS A 47 -3.25 -2.81 -5.88
C LYS A 47 -2.03 -3.54 -6.44
N TRP A 48 -1.30 -2.93 -7.36
CA TRP A 48 -0.05 -3.47 -7.89
C TRP A 48 1.05 -3.55 -6.84
N ILE A 49 1.23 -2.50 -6.03
CA ILE A 49 2.21 -2.49 -4.92
C ILE A 49 1.86 -3.57 -3.90
N LEU A 50 0.57 -3.72 -3.55
CA LEU A 50 0.11 -4.77 -2.64
C LEU A 50 0.36 -6.18 -3.19
N ARG A 51 0.16 -6.39 -4.49
CA ARG A 51 0.49 -7.67 -5.16
C ARG A 51 1.99 -7.96 -5.14
N TYR A 52 2.81 -6.94 -5.39
CA TYR A 52 4.28 -7.06 -5.31
C TYR A 52 4.73 -7.46 -3.91
N LEU A 53 4.19 -6.79 -2.88
CA LEU A 53 4.46 -7.12 -1.48
C LEU A 53 4.04 -8.55 -1.13
N ARG A 54 2.86 -8.99 -1.59
CA ARG A 54 2.35 -10.36 -1.37
C ARG A 54 3.27 -11.43 -1.98
N GLY A 55 3.80 -11.19 -3.19
CA GLY A 55 4.71 -12.13 -3.86
C GLY A 55 6.05 -12.32 -3.15
N THR A 56 6.49 -11.33 -2.37
CA THR A 56 7.74 -11.39 -1.59
C THR A 56 7.58 -11.79 -0.13
N SER A 57 6.36 -12.06 0.34
CA SER A 57 6.14 -12.37 1.75
C SER A 57 6.47 -13.83 2.08
N LYS A 58 7.70 -14.05 2.55
CA LYS A 58 8.05 -15.16 3.44
C LYS A 58 7.81 -14.83 4.92
N TYR A 59 7.32 -13.62 5.23
CA TYR A 59 7.13 -13.13 6.61
C TYR A 59 5.64 -12.85 6.85
N VAL A 60 4.95 -13.92 7.22
CA VAL A 60 3.49 -14.11 7.28
C VAL A 60 2.76 -13.18 8.29
N TYR A 61 3.45 -12.42 9.13
CA TYR A 61 2.81 -11.76 10.28
C TYR A 61 2.66 -10.23 10.19
N ALA A 62 3.35 -9.54 9.28
CA ALA A 62 3.27 -8.08 9.17
C ALA A 62 2.22 -7.58 8.14
N LEU A 63 1.72 -8.47 7.27
CA LEU A 63 0.79 -8.13 6.19
C LEU A 63 -0.70 -8.29 6.56
N GLU A 64 -1.01 -8.96 7.68
CA GLU A 64 -2.38 -9.08 8.20
C GLU A 64 -3.01 -7.69 8.43
N VAL A 65 -2.23 -6.69 8.83
CA VAL A 65 -2.71 -5.30 9.03
C VAL A 65 -3.06 -4.60 7.71
N VAL A 66 -2.46 -5.04 6.58
CA VAL A 66 -2.68 -4.45 5.25
C VAL A 66 -3.82 -5.14 4.50
N ILE A 67 -4.11 -6.40 4.82
CA ILE A 67 -5.19 -7.20 4.22
C ILE A 67 -6.52 -7.06 4.96
N MET A 68 -6.52 -6.70 6.25
CA MET A 68 -7.74 -6.51 7.05
C MET A 68 -8.33 -5.09 7.03
N CYS A 69 -7.70 -4.13 6.36
CA CYS A 69 -8.30 -2.83 6.11
C CYS A 69 -9.32 -2.92 4.98
#